data_AF-A0A9Q3U7J1-F1
#
_entry.id   AF-A0A9Q3U7J1-F1
#
_cell.length_a   1.000
_cell.length_b   1.000
_cell.length_c   1.000
_cell.angle_alpha   90.00
_cell.angle_beta   90.00
_cell.angle_gamma   90.00
#
_symmetry.space_group_name_H-M   'P 1'
#
loop_
_entity.id
_entity.type
_entity.pdbx_description
1 polymer ?
#
loop_
_entity_poly.entity_id
_entity_poly.type
_entity_poly.pdbx_seq_one_letter_code
_entity_poly.pdbx_strand_id
1 'polypeptide(L)'
;MLRLISVKVLLAISTCTYAADHCLFGNEKIELGASITVRDPYLVAKSSAFFVKEGLLKEEAYHRANYSDWTAVVLVCQKQYHLNHTISSEKPLSMLRQGSAVLIPIDHQKEWVEGLIQPAD
;
A
#
# COMPACT_ATOMS: atom_id res chain seq x y z
N MET A 1 -17.58 -44.55 -40.23
CA MET A 1 -16.64 -43.44 -39.92
C MET A 1 -17.38 -42.12 -40.06
N LEU A 2 -17.83 -41.51 -38.95
CA LEU A 2 -18.35 -40.15 -38.96
C LEU A 2 -17.97 -39.45 -37.64
N ARG A 3 -16.91 -38.65 -37.76
CA ARG A 3 -16.48 -37.47 -37.00
C ARG A 3 -16.96 -37.32 -35.53
N LEU A 4 -16.01 -37.54 -34.63
CA LEU A 4 -15.97 -37.00 -33.26
C LEU A 4 -16.11 -35.47 -33.31
N ILE A 5 -17.30 -34.97 -32.96
CA ILE A 5 -17.52 -33.54 -32.74
C ILE A 5 -16.82 -33.20 -31.43
N SER A 6 -15.71 -32.47 -31.56
CA SER A 6 -14.91 -31.96 -30.46
C SER A 6 -15.73 -30.97 -29.63
N VAL A 7 -16.29 -31.44 -28.51
CA VAL A 7 -16.83 -30.59 -27.45
C VAL A 7 -15.65 -29.96 -26.70
N LYS A 8 -14.95 -29.04 -27.37
CA LYS A 8 -14.11 -28.02 -26.72
C LYS A 8 -14.94 -26.76 -26.60
N VAL A 9 -16.07 -26.85 -25.90
CA VAL A 9 -16.83 -25.68 -25.50
C VAL A 9 -16.03 -25.05 -24.36
N LEU A 10 -15.40 -23.93 -24.71
CA LEU A 10 -14.75 -22.95 -23.87
C LEU A 10 -15.26 -22.99 -22.42
N LEU A 11 -14.40 -23.40 -21.49
CA LEU A 11 -14.40 -22.80 -20.16
C LEU A 11 -13.97 -21.34 -20.35
N ALA A 12 -14.95 -20.48 -20.63
CA ALA A 12 -14.81 -19.06 -20.38
C ALA A 12 -14.64 -18.92 -18.86
N ILE A 13 -13.38 -18.88 -18.42
CA ILE A 13 -13.03 -18.48 -17.06
C ILE A 13 -13.51 -17.05 -16.94
N SER A 14 -14.70 -16.88 -16.37
CA SER A 14 -15.20 -15.61 -15.88
C SER A 14 -14.24 -15.15 -14.80
N THR A 15 -13.23 -14.36 -15.20
CA THR A 15 -12.41 -13.60 -14.27
C THR A 15 -13.30 -12.53 -13.66
N CYS A 16 -14.10 -12.92 -12.67
CA CYS A 16 -14.66 -11.99 -11.71
C CYS A 16 -13.48 -11.26 -11.09
N THR A 17 -13.22 -10.05 -11.56
CA THR A 17 -12.33 -9.10 -10.91
C THR A 17 -13.02 -8.68 -9.63
N TYR A 18 -12.92 -9.53 -8.61
CA TYR A 18 -13.30 -9.18 -7.25
C TYR A 18 -12.33 -8.10 -6.80
N ALA A 19 -12.85 -6.89 -6.57
CA ALA A 19 -12.05 -5.83 -5.96
C ALA A 19 -11.52 -6.36 -4.63
N ALA A 20 -10.20 -6.51 -4.51
CA ALA A 20 -9.61 -7.14 -3.33
C ALA A 20 -9.94 -6.32 -2.08
N ASP A 21 -10.62 -6.93 -1.12
CA ASP A 21 -10.93 -6.36 0.20
C ASP A 21 -9.75 -6.50 1.18
N HIS A 22 -8.52 -6.45 0.67
CA HIS A 22 -7.29 -6.54 1.44
C HIS A 22 -6.11 -5.98 0.65
N CYS A 23 -5.07 -5.60 1.36
CA CYS A 23 -3.80 -5.18 0.78
C CYS A 23 -2.79 -6.33 0.86
N LEU A 24 -1.80 -6.31 -0.02
CA LEU A 24 -0.66 -7.24 0.02
C LEU A 24 0.61 -6.47 0.36
N PHE A 25 1.38 -6.98 1.31
CA PHE A 25 2.70 -6.48 1.64
C PHE A 25 3.69 -7.65 1.68
N GLY A 26 4.50 -7.80 0.62
CA GLY A 26 5.28 -9.02 0.41
C GLY A 26 4.37 -10.24 0.26
N ASN A 27 4.52 -11.23 1.15
CA ASN A 27 3.68 -12.43 1.19
C ASN A 27 2.51 -12.33 2.19
N GLU A 28 2.37 -11.20 2.87
CA GLU A 28 1.36 -11.02 3.91
C GLU A 28 0.09 -10.36 3.37
N LYS A 29 -1.05 -10.86 3.86
CA LYS A 29 -2.38 -10.30 3.62
C LYS A 29 -2.71 -9.34 4.76
N ILE A 30 -2.99 -8.08 4.42
CA ILE A 30 -3.37 -7.03 5.36
C ILE A 30 -4.86 -6.74 5.17
N GLU A 31 -5.67 -7.01 6.20
CA GLU A 31 -7.11 -6.78 6.15
C GLU A 31 -7.44 -5.28 6.07
N LEU A 32 -8.60 -4.94 5.49
CA LEU A 32 -9.09 -3.56 5.48
C LEU A 32 -9.16 -2.96 6.89
N GLY A 33 -8.66 -1.74 7.04
CA GLY A 33 -8.56 -1.03 8.32
C GLY A 33 -7.37 -1.43 9.19
N ALA A 34 -6.69 -2.55 8.89
CA ALA A 34 -5.46 -2.91 9.61
C ALA A 34 -4.29 -2.02 9.19
N SER A 35 -3.35 -1.84 10.11
CA SER A 35 -2.13 -1.05 9.90
C SER A 35 -0.88 -1.93 9.93
N ILE A 36 0.10 -1.59 9.11
CA ILE A 36 1.46 -2.11 9.19
C ILE A 36 2.44 -0.98 9.46
N THR A 37 3.55 -1.31 10.11
CA THR A 37 4.66 -0.37 10.31
C THR A 37 5.82 -0.81 9.43
N VAL A 38 6.19 0.04 8.48
CA VAL A 38 7.31 -0.19 7.57
C VAL A 38 8.46 0.70 8.00
N ARG A 39 9.59 0.09 8.34
CA ARG A 39 10.79 0.83 8.74
C ARG A 39 11.68 1.07 7.54
N ASP A 40 12.12 2.30 7.36
CA ASP A 40 12.98 2.69 6.25
C ASP A 40 14.46 2.45 6.61
N PRO A 41 15.17 1.54 5.92
CA PRO A 41 16.56 1.24 6.22
C PRO A 41 17.51 2.44 6.04
N TYR A 42 17.22 3.33 5.09
CA TYR A 42 17.99 4.54 4.85
C TYR A 42 17.84 5.53 6.01
N LEU A 43 16.63 5.75 6.51
CA LEU A 43 16.39 6.60 7.67
C LEU A 43 17.05 6.03 8.94
N VAL A 44 16.96 4.71 9.16
CA VAL A 44 17.67 4.04 10.26
C VAL A 44 19.18 4.28 10.17
N ALA A 45 19.77 4.07 8.99
CA ALA A 45 21.20 4.27 8.78
C ALA A 45 21.62 5.75 9.01
N LYS A 46 20.85 6.70 8.48
CA LYS A 46 21.10 8.13 8.61
C LYS A 46 21.17 8.58 10.06
N SER A 47 20.20 8.22 10.89
CA SER A 47 20.28 8.70 12.28
C SER A 47 21.04 7.79 13.22
N SER A 48 21.28 6.53 12.87
CA SER A 48 22.34 5.78 13.55
C SER A 48 23.67 6.52 13.39
N ALA A 49 24.00 6.99 12.18
CA ALA A 49 25.20 7.80 11.95
C ALA A 49 25.16 9.15 12.68
N PHE A 50 23.99 9.79 12.80
CA PHE A 50 23.82 10.99 13.64
C PHE A 50 24.12 10.70 15.11
N PHE A 51 23.50 9.68 15.71
CA PHE A 51 23.71 9.34 17.12
C PHE A 51 25.16 8.94 17.44
N VAL A 52 25.86 8.28 16.51
CA VAL A 52 27.30 8.02 16.66
C VAL A 52 28.10 9.32 16.72
N LYS A 53 27.76 10.33 15.90
CA LYS A 53 28.41 11.66 15.96
C LYS A 53 28.12 12.39 17.28
N GLU A 54 26.96 12.16 17.86
CA GLU A 54 26.58 12.67 19.19
C GLU A 54 27.22 11.88 20.36
N GLY A 55 28.06 10.89 20.06
CA GLY A 55 28.86 10.18 21.06
C GLY A 55 28.27 8.85 21.54
N LEU A 56 27.17 8.36 20.94
CA LEU A 56 26.66 7.02 21.25
C LEU A 56 27.55 5.94 20.66
N LEU A 57 27.63 4.80 21.35
CA LEU A 57 28.23 3.59 20.80
C LEU A 57 27.42 3.11 19.59
N LYS A 58 28.09 2.50 18.61
CA LYS A 58 27.46 2.09 17.34
C LYS A 58 26.23 1.21 17.53
N GLU A 59 26.29 0.22 18.42
CA GLU A 59 25.17 -0.70 18.66
C GLU A 59 23.98 0.01 19.34
N GLU A 60 24.27 0.92 20.27
CA GLU A 60 23.24 1.73 20.93
C GLU A 60 22.60 2.72 19.95
N ALA A 61 23.41 3.36 19.11
CA ALA A 61 22.95 4.26 18.06
C ALA A 61 22.06 3.54 17.04
N TYR A 62 22.45 2.34 16.61
CA TYR A 62 21.63 1.51 15.73
C TYR A 62 20.32 1.10 16.40
N HIS A 63 20.38 0.58 17.64
CA HIS A 63 19.19 0.22 18.40
C HIS A 63 18.24 1.42 18.53
N ARG A 64 18.74 2.58 18.94
CA ARG A 64 17.95 3.80 19.09
C ARG A 64 17.31 4.24 17.76
N ALA A 65 18.05 4.20 16.66
CA ALA A 65 17.51 4.54 15.34
C ALA A 65 16.45 3.52 14.89
N ASN A 66 16.70 2.23 15.11
CA ASN A 66 15.81 1.14 14.71
C ASN A 66 14.52 1.04 15.52
N TYR A 67 14.42 1.71 16.68
CA TYR A 67 13.17 1.77 17.46
C TYR A 67 12.56 3.18 17.51
N SER A 68 13.04 4.09 16.67
CA SER A 68 12.51 5.44 16.64
C SER A 68 11.32 5.57 15.69
N ASP A 69 10.34 6.40 16.05
CA ASP A 69 9.13 6.58 15.24
C ASP A 69 9.42 7.32 13.93
N TRP A 70 10.42 8.20 13.92
CA TRP A 70 10.80 8.96 12.71
C TRP A 70 11.53 8.11 11.65
N THR A 71 11.89 6.85 11.94
CA THR A 71 12.40 5.90 10.91
C THR A 71 11.31 5.01 10.33
N ALA A 72 10.06 5.17 10.75
CA ALA A 72 8.99 4.28 10.37
C ALA A 72 7.80 5.03 9.77
N VAL A 73 7.21 4.43 8.75
CA VAL A 73 5.94 4.83 8.16
C VAL A 73 4.89 3.81 8.56
N VAL A 74 3.79 4.28 9.12
CA VAL A 74 2.61 3.48 9.41
C VAL A 74 1.65 3.60 8.24
N LEU A 75 1.38 2.47 7.60
CA LEU A 75 0.47 2.37 6.47
C LEU A 75 -0.82 1.67 6.90
N VAL A 76 -1.97 2.24 6.55
CA VAL A 76 -3.28 1.62 6.77
C VAL A 76 -3.82 1.11 5.45
N CYS A 77 -4.36 -0.11 5.46
CA CYS A 77 -5.04 -0.66 4.30
C CYS A 77 -6.43 -0.04 4.17
N GLN A 78 -6.66 0.71 3.09
CA GLN A 78 -7.93 1.39 2.84
C GLN A 78 -8.49 1.05 1.46
N LYS A 79 -9.82 1.08 1.36
CA LYS A 79 -10.54 0.87 0.11
C LYS A 79 -10.43 2.11 -0.77
N GLN A 80 -9.92 1.96 -1.99
CA GLN A 80 -9.88 3.05 -2.94
C GLN A 80 -11.22 3.21 -3.66
N TYR A 81 -11.56 4.44 -4.02
CA TYR A 81 -12.68 4.75 -4.89
C TYR A 81 -12.19 5.56 -6.09
N HIS A 82 -12.68 5.24 -7.28
CA HIS A 82 -12.37 5.93 -8.53
C HIS A 82 -13.60 6.63 -9.07
N LEU A 83 -13.40 7.72 -9.81
CA LEU A 83 -14.49 8.38 -10.51
C LEU A 83 -15.08 7.45 -11.57
N ASN A 84 -16.40 7.35 -11.57
CA ASN A 84 -17.15 6.67 -12.60
C ASN A 84 -17.43 7.66 -13.74
N HIS A 85 -16.86 7.43 -14.92
CA HIS A 85 -17.08 8.28 -16.10
C HIS A 85 -18.51 8.22 -16.68
N THR A 86 -19.38 7.39 -16.10
CA THR A 86 -20.81 7.31 -16.42
C THR A 86 -21.63 7.95 -15.29
N ILE A 87 -21.60 9.28 -15.24
CA ILE A 87 -22.34 10.06 -14.25
C ILE A 87 -23.78 10.25 -14.74
N SER A 88 -24.76 9.73 -14.00
CA SER A 88 -26.18 9.98 -14.24
C SER A 88 -26.71 10.98 -13.21
N SER A 89 -27.44 12.00 -13.67
CA SER A 89 -28.14 12.96 -12.80
C SER A 89 -29.21 12.29 -11.94
N GLU A 90 -29.70 11.11 -12.33
CA GLU A 90 -30.71 10.33 -11.59
C GLU A 90 -30.09 9.50 -10.46
N LYS A 91 -28.78 9.23 -10.51
CA LYS A 91 -28.06 8.42 -9.52
C LYS A 91 -26.75 9.08 -9.14
N PRO A 92 -26.77 10.23 -8.43
CA PRO A 92 -25.56 10.96 -8.09
C PRO A 92 -24.53 10.10 -7.36
N LEU A 93 -24.96 9.19 -6.48
CA LEU A 93 -24.06 8.28 -5.76
C LEU A 93 -23.32 7.27 -6.65
N SER A 94 -23.72 7.07 -7.92
CA SER A 94 -22.98 6.21 -8.86
C SER A 94 -21.73 6.87 -9.44
N MET A 95 -21.40 8.09 -9.01
CA MET A 95 -20.21 8.83 -9.44
C MET A 95 -18.89 8.20 -8.98
N LEU A 96 -18.93 7.28 -8.01
CA LEU A 96 -17.76 6.52 -7.55
C LEU A 96 -17.91 5.04 -7.87
N ARG A 97 -16.84 4.42 -8.35
CA ARG A 97 -16.66 2.97 -8.44
C ARG A 97 -15.64 2.53 -7.41
N GLN A 98 -15.92 1.41 -6.75
CA GLN A 98 -14.99 0.81 -5.81
C GLN A 98 -13.76 0.28 -6.57
N GLY A 99 -12.57 0.68 -6.14
CA GLY A 99 -11.29 0.13 -6.58
C GLY A 99 -10.79 -0.98 -5.65
N SER A 100 -9.56 -1.42 -5.88
CA SER A 100 -8.84 -2.34 -4.99
C SER A 100 -8.42 -1.64 -3.69
N ALA A 101 -8.22 -2.40 -2.62
CA ALA A 101 -7.61 -1.85 -1.41
C ALA A 101 -6.12 -1.51 -1.64
N VAL A 102 -5.66 -0.42 -1.02
CA VAL A 102 -4.29 0.09 -1.12
C VAL A 102 -3.76 0.49 0.26
N LEU A 103 -2.46 0.33 0.46
CA LEU A 103 -1.76 0.80 1.65
C LEU A 103 -1.46 2.29 1.48
N ILE A 104 -1.93 3.11 2.41
CA ILE A 104 -1.66 4.55 2.43
C ILE A 104 -1.10 4.98 3.78
N PRO A 105 -0.25 6.02 3.85
CA PRO A 105 0.18 6.58 5.11
C PRO A 105 -1.01 7.03 5.95
N ILE A 106 -0.91 6.87 7.28
CA ILE A 106 -1.87 7.48 8.21
C ILE A 106 -1.84 9.00 8.10
N ASP A 107 -2.95 9.64 8.47
CA ASP A 107 -3.20 11.07 8.18
C ASP A 107 -2.04 11.99 8.60
N HIS A 108 -1.49 11.81 9.80
CA HIS A 108 -0.40 12.66 10.28
C HIS A 108 0.95 12.45 9.57
N GLN A 109 1.10 11.36 8.81
CA GLN A 109 2.32 11.07 8.03
C GLN A 109 2.17 11.41 6.55
N LYS A 110 0.95 11.72 6.06
CA LYS A 110 0.71 12.04 4.65
C LYS A 110 1.53 13.23 4.18
N GLU A 111 1.48 14.34 4.92
CA GLU A 111 2.22 15.58 4.57
C GLU A 111 3.73 15.34 4.49
N TRP A 112 4.28 14.55 5.42
CA TRP A 112 5.70 14.20 5.43
C TRP A 112 6.08 13.34 4.22
N VAL A 113 5.28 12.31 3.92
CA VAL A 113 5.53 11.41 2.79
C VAL A 113 5.35 12.12 1.44
N GLU A 114 4.37 13.02 1.32
CA GLU A 114 4.18 13.84 0.12
C GLU A 114 5.40 14.73 -0.17
N GLY A 115 6.03 15.29 0.87
CA GLY A 115 7.27 16.04 0.76
C GLY A 115 8.49 15.20 0.32
N LEU A 116 8.48 13.87 0.53
CA LEU A 116 9.54 12.97 0.07
C LEU A 116 9.41 12.59 -1.41
N ILE A 117 8.19 12.65 -1.97
CA ILE A 117 7.90 12.23 -3.36
C ILE A 117 8.17 13.38 -4.34
N GLN A 118 8.24 14.62 -3.87
CA GLN A 118 8.64 15.73 -4.73
C GLN A 118 10.13 15.61 -5.07
N PRO A 119 10.51 15.68 -6.36
CA PRO A 119 11.93 15.72 -6.73
C PRO A 119 12.57 16.93 -6.04
N ALA A 120 13.74 16.71 -5.43
CA ALA A 120 14.53 17.81 -4.92
C ALA A 120 14.83 18.78 -6.07
N ASP A 121 14.37 20.02 -5.95
CA ASP A 121 14.71 21.13 -6.87
C ASP A 121 16.23 21.34 -6.97
#